data_AF-A0A7L5DJD5-F1
#
_entry.id   AF-A0A7L5DJD5-F1
#
_cell.length_a   1.000
_cell.length_b   1.000
_cell.length_c   1.000
_cell.angle_alpha   90.00
_cell.angle_beta   90.00
_cell.angle_gamma   90.00
#
_symmetry.space_group_name_H-M   'P 1'
#
loop_
_entity.id
_entity.type
_entity.pdbx_description
1 polymer ?
#
loop_
_entity_poly.entity_id
_entity_poly.type
_entity_poly.pdbx_seq_one_letter_code
_entity_poly.pdbx_strand_id
1 'polypeptide(L)'
;MAITKAQQLPTAQKILRLGTATYDKWVDYVVHIKWDPSGNTGILEIWQDGKKVANEQNINIGYPQKYKPYWKAGIYAWTGKSKYAERVLYYDDVTIGNASATYDTVKPGQAN
;
A
#
# COMPACT_ATOMS: atom_id res chain seq x y z
N MET A 1 5.47 14.79 -14.80
CA MET A 1 6.91 14.68 -14.47
C MET A 1 7.12 13.33 -13.78
N ALA A 2 7.81 12.37 -14.39
CA ALA A 2 8.05 11.06 -13.77
C ALA A 2 9.18 11.17 -12.73
N ILE A 3 9.02 10.53 -11.57
CA ILE A 3 10.10 10.42 -10.58
C ILE A 3 11.16 9.47 -11.15
N THR A 4 12.23 10.01 -11.73
CA THR A 4 13.26 9.26 -12.45
C THR A 4 14.49 8.89 -11.61
N LYS A 5 14.57 9.31 -10.34
CA LYS A 5 15.69 8.95 -9.46
C LYS A 5 15.21 8.67 -8.02
N ALA A 6 15.50 7.46 -7.54
CA ALA A 6 15.20 7.07 -6.17
C ALA A 6 16.09 7.86 -5.19
N GLN A 7 15.50 8.42 -4.13
CA GLN A 7 16.22 9.21 -3.12
C GLN A 7 17.09 8.35 -2.18
N GLN A 8 16.84 7.03 -2.15
CA GLN A 8 17.65 6.00 -1.52
C GLN A 8 17.63 4.74 -2.39
N LEU A 9 18.67 3.92 -2.28
CA LEU A 9 18.63 2.56 -2.81
C LEU A 9 17.60 1.78 -1.98
N PRO A 10 16.57 1.18 -2.59
CA PRO A 10 15.61 0.38 -1.86
C PRO A 10 16.33 -0.81 -1.23
N THR A 11 16.13 -1.01 0.07
CA THR A 11 16.47 -2.27 0.75
C THR A 11 15.43 -3.36 0.49
N ALA A 12 14.41 -3.04 -0.31
CA ALA A 12 13.34 -3.96 -0.67
C ALA A 12 13.89 -5.10 -1.55
N GLN A 13 13.44 -6.32 -1.25
CA GLN A 13 13.76 -7.50 -2.05
C GLN A 13 13.12 -7.45 -3.45
N LYS A 14 12.03 -6.69 -3.60
CA LYS A 14 11.28 -6.53 -4.86
C LYS A 14 10.63 -5.16 -4.96
N ILE A 15 10.54 -4.62 -6.18
CA ILE A 15 9.83 -3.38 -6.49
C ILE A 15 8.65 -3.71 -7.40
N LEU A 16 7.44 -3.37 -6.97
CA LEU A 16 6.23 -3.44 -7.78
C LEU A 16 5.89 -2.05 -8.31
N ARG A 17 5.67 -1.95 -9.63
CA ARG A 17 5.22 -0.70 -10.27
C ARG A 17 3.72 -0.78 -10.49
N LEU A 18 2.95 -0.08 -9.65
CA LEU A 18 1.48 -0.12 -9.67
C LEU A 18 0.87 0.73 -10.79
N GLY A 19 1.62 1.73 -11.28
CA GLY A 19 1.18 2.61 -12.36
C GLY A 19 1.65 4.05 -12.14
N THR A 20 1.12 4.95 -12.95
CA THR A 20 1.38 6.39 -12.80
C THR A 20 0.42 6.99 -11.78
N ALA A 21 0.96 7.69 -10.79
CA ALA A 21 0.14 8.50 -9.88
C ALA A 21 -0.48 9.68 -10.63
N THR A 22 -1.79 9.85 -10.49
CA THR A 22 -2.57 10.94 -11.08
C THR A 22 -3.06 11.87 -9.98
N TYR A 23 -3.02 13.17 -10.24
CA TYR A 23 -3.52 14.21 -9.34
C TYR A 23 -5.01 14.48 -9.60
N ASP A 24 -5.66 15.18 -8.66
CA ASP A 24 -7.02 15.71 -8.77
C ASP A 24 -8.11 14.66 -9.08
N LYS A 25 -7.93 13.45 -8.56
CA LYS A 25 -8.96 12.40 -8.59
C LYS A 25 -8.86 11.49 -7.37
N TRP A 26 -9.98 10.93 -6.96
CA TRP A 26 -10.00 9.80 -6.04
C TRP A 26 -9.44 8.56 -6.72
N VAL A 27 -8.71 7.76 -5.94
CA VAL A 27 -8.14 6.47 -6.37
C VAL A 27 -8.40 5.48 -5.25
N ASP A 28 -9.06 4.38 -5.59
CA ASP A 28 -9.39 3.37 -4.61
C ASP A 28 -8.29 2.32 -4.55
N TYR A 29 -7.81 2.06 -3.33
CA TYR A 29 -6.87 0.98 -3.08
C TYR A 29 -7.48 -0.03 -2.12
N VAL A 30 -7.39 -1.30 -2.51
CA VAL A 30 -7.59 -2.43 -1.58
C VAL A 30 -6.30 -3.20 -1.50
N VAL A 31 -5.88 -3.53 -0.28
CA VAL A 31 -4.63 -4.27 -0.04
C VAL A 31 -4.95 -5.45 0.86
N HIS A 32 -4.67 -6.67 0.38
CA HIS A 32 -4.75 -7.89 1.17
C HIS A 32 -3.34 -8.39 1.44
N ILE A 33 -3.03 -8.59 2.72
CA ILE A 33 -1.73 -9.08 3.16
C ILE A 33 -1.90 -10.25 4.12
N LYS A 34 -1.27 -11.37 3.78
CA LYS A 34 -1.01 -12.45 4.74
C LYS A 34 0.47 -12.39 5.13
N TRP A 35 0.72 -12.00 6.37
CA TRP A 35 2.07 -11.90 6.91
C TRP A 35 2.68 -13.29 7.13
N ASP A 36 3.89 -13.48 6.64
CA ASP A 36 4.70 -14.67 6.88
C ASP A 36 6.19 -14.29 6.80
N PRO A 37 6.79 -13.78 7.88
CA PRO A 37 8.11 -13.14 7.82
C PRO A 37 9.26 -14.13 7.60
N SER A 38 9.06 -15.41 7.92
CA SER A 38 10.11 -16.44 7.88
C SER A 38 9.73 -17.68 7.07
N GLY A 39 8.48 -17.80 6.63
CA GLY A 39 8.00 -18.88 5.78
C GLY A 39 7.86 -18.47 4.32
N ASN A 40 7.04 -19.25 3.61
CA ASN A 40 6.80 -19.14 2.18
C ASN A 40 5.30 -19.20 1.85
N THR A 41 4.44 -18.81 2.79
CA THR A 41 2.98 -18.82 2.63
C THR A 41 2.37 -17.43 2.64
N GLY A 42 3.21 -16.38 2.65
CA GLY A 42 2.78 -15.00 2.65
C GLY A 42 2.18 -14.59 1.31
N ILE A 43 1.30 -13.59 1.38
CA ILE A 43 0.50 -13.12 0.25
C ILE A 43 0.52 -11.59 0.26
N LEU A 44 0.64 -10.98 -0.92
CA LEU A 44 0.37 -9.56 -1.15
C LEU A 44 -0.46 -9.41 -2.42
N GLU A 45 -1.70 -8.95 -2.26
CA GLU A 45 -2.57 -8.59 -3.37
C GLU A 45 -2.97 -7.12 -3.25
N ILE A 46 -2.98 -6.43 -4.39
CA ILE A 46 -3.34 -5.01 -4.47
C ILE A 46 -4.32 -4.82 -5.60
N TRP A 47 -5.39 -4.09 -5.33
CA TRP A 47 -6.33 -3.59 -6.32
C TRP A 47 -6.24 -2.07 -6.37
N GLN A 48 -6.27 -1.53 -7.59
CA GLN A 48 -6.43 -0.10 -7.84
C GLN A 48 -7.68 0.09 -8.71
N ASP A 49 -8.61 0.93 -8.27
CA ASP A 49 -9.87 1.21 -8.97
C ASP A 49 -10.60 -0.10 -9.37
N GLY A 50 -10.65 -1.06 -8.45
CA GLY A 50 -11.27 -2.37 -8.64
C GLY A 50 -10.46 -3.41 -9.45
N LYS A 51 -9.37 -3.01 -10.10
CA LYS A 51 -8.51 -3.91 -10.89
C LYS A 51 -7.36 -4.46 -10.06
N LYS A 52 -7.17 -5.78 -10.05
CA LYS A 52 -5.99 -6.40 -9.40
C LYS A 52 -4.71 -6.01 -10.16
N VAL A 53 -3.82 -5.29 -9.49
CA VAL A 53 -2.54 -4.77 -10.03
C VAL A 53 -1.31 -5.46 -9.44
N ALA A 54 -1.46 -6.19 -8.33
CA ALA A 54 -0.43 -7.08 -7.79
C ALA A 54 -1.06 -8.37 -7.25
N ASN A 55 -0.34 -9.48 -7.39
CA ASN A 55 -0.75 -10.81 -6.93
C ASN A 55 0.48 -11.67 -6.58
N GLU A 56 1.18 -11.29 -5.51
CA GLU A 56 2.33 -12.03 -5.01
C GLU A 56 1.88 -13.14 -4.06
N GLN A 57 2.38 -14.35 -4.32
CA GLN A 57 1.99 -15.57 -3.60
C GLN A 57 3.25 -16.31 -3.17
N ASN A 58 3.15 -17.04 -2.06
CA ASN A 58 4.22 -17.86 -1.50
C ASN A 58 5.51 -17.09 -1.19
N ILE A 59 5.36 -15.86 -0.67
CA ILE A 59 6.49 -14.96 -0.35
C ILE A 59 6.76 -14.91 1.16
N ASN A 60 8.00 -14.59 1.53
CA ASN A 60 8.31 -14.10 2.86
C ASN A 60 7.93 -12.60 2.93
N ILE A 61 7.06 -12.21 3.86
CA ILE A 61 6.62 -10.81 4.00
C ILE A 61 6.34 -10.45 5.46
N GLY A 62 6.88 -9.32 5.90
CA GLY A 62 6.71 -8.78 7.24
C GLY A 62 7.99 -8.82 8.07
N TYR A 63 7.82 -8.75 9.38
CA TYR A 63 8.90 -8.67 10.36
C TYR A 63 8.79 -9.84 11.36
N PRO A 64 9.88 -10.59 11.65
CA PRO A 64 9.85 -11.72 12.59
C PRO A 64 9.75 -11.28 14.06
N GLN A 65 9.89 -9.99 14.34
CA GLN A 65 9.88 -9.45 15.69
C GLN A 65 8.48 -9.51 16.35
N LYS A 66 8.46 -9.37 17.67
CA LYS A 66 7.24 -9.41 18.52
C LYS A 66 6.15 -8.45 18.05
N TYR A 67 6.52 -7.28 17.54
CA TYR A 67 5.56 -6.28 17.08
C TYR A 67 5.23 -6.51 15.61
N LYS A 68 3.93 -6.75 15.35
CA LYS A 68 3.40 -6.91 14.00
C LYS A 68 3.31 -5.55 13.29
N PRO A 69 3.30 -5.53 11.94
CA PRO A 69 3.03 -4.32 11.19
C PRO A 69 1.70 -3.67 11.61
N TYR A 70 1.67 -2.34 11.61
CA TYR A 70 0.46 -1.55 11.80
C TYR A 70 0.34 -0.52 10.66
N TRP A 71 -0.89 -0.11 10.35
CA TRP A 71 -1.17 0.77 9.23
C TRP A 71 -1.10 2.25 9.64
N LYS A 72 -0.54 3.09 8.76
CA LYS A 72 -0.62 4.55 8.79
C LYS A 72 -0.92 5.06 7.38
N ALA A 73 -1.89 5.97 7.24
CA ALA A 73 -2.17 6.67 6.00
C ALA A 73 -1.87 8.17 6.18
N GLY A 74 -1.32 8.81 5.15
CA GLY A 74 -0.97 10.23 5.20
C GLY A 74 0.33 10.53 4.45
N ILE A 75 0.76 11.79 4.55
CA ILE A 75 2.03 12.25 3.96
C ILE A 75 3.15 12.01 4.97
N TYR A 76 4.01 11.02 4.70
CA TYR A 76 5.26 10.87 5.43
C TYR A 76 6.40 11.61 4.69
N ALA A 77 6.67 12.85 5.08
CA ALA A 77 7.66 13.72 4.45
C ALA A 77 9.10 13.50 4.96
N TRP A 78 9.53 12.25 5.08
CA TRP A 78 10.90 11.96 5.54
C TRP A 78 11.94 12.36 4.48
N THR A 79 13.06 12.90 4.97
CA THR A 79 14.19 13.56 4.26
C THR A 79 14.09 15.06 3.99
N GLY A 80 13.00 15.77 4.26
CA GLY A 80 12.96 17.25 4.16
C GLY A 80 13.28 17.86 2.77
N LYS A 81 13.55 17.04 1.76
CA LYS A 81 13.96 17.43 0.40
C LYS A 81 12.79 17.85 -0.49
N SER A 82 11.69 18.32 0.11
CA SER A 82 10.60 18.89 -0.68
C SER A 82 11.08 20.17 -1.36
N LYS A 83 10.82 20.32 -2.66
CA LYS A 83 10.86 21.65 -3.28
C LYS A 83 9.56 22.46 -3.07
N TYR A 84 8.51 21.80 -2.58
CA TYR A 84 7.21 22.41 -2.32
C TYR A 84 7.08 22.78 -0.85
N ALA A 85 6.63 24.00 -0.58
CA ALA A 85 6.39 24.52 0.77
C ALA A 85 5.18 23.86 1.45
N GLU A 86 4.18 23.48 0.67
CA GLU A 86 2.95 22.83 1.14
C GLU A 86 2.69 21.54 0.36
N ARG A 87 2.06 20.57 1.04
CA ARG A 87 1.59 19.32 0.44
C ARG A 87 0.27 18.95 1.09
N VAL A 88 -0.75 18.74 0.27
CA VAL A 88 -2.09 18.36 0.72
C VAL A 88 -2.41 16.98 0.15
N LEU A 89 -2.96 16.10 1.00
CA LEU A 89 -3.49 14.80 0.63
C LEU A 89 -4.86 14.67 1.28
N TYR A 90 -5.85 14.29 0.47
CA TYR A 90 -7.16 13.89 0.94
C TYR A 90 -7.22 12.36 0.98
N TYR A 91 -7.82 11.80 2.02
CA TYR A 91 -8.11 10.38 2.13
C TYR A 91 -9.46 10.22 2.85
N ASP A 92 -10.20 9.19 2.48
CA ASP A 92 -11.52 8.84 3.04
C ASP A 92 -11.70 7.31 2.97
N ASP A 93 -12.81 6.79 3.49
CA ASP A 93 -13.22 5.37 3.40
C ASP A 93 -12.15 4.36 3.89
N VAL A 94 -11.45 4.72 4.97
CA VAL A 94 -10.40 3.86 5.55
C VAL A 94 -11.02 2.72 6.35
N THR A 95 -11.11 1.54 5.72
CA THR A 95 -11.60 0.31 6.36
C THR A 95 -10.47 -0.71 6.53
N ILE A 96 -10.32 -1.26 7.73
CA ILE A 96 -9.36 -2.34 8.03
C ILE A 96 -10.15 -3.58 8.49
N GLY A 97 -10.05 -4.64 7.70
CA GLY A 97 -10.62 -5.94 8.00
C GLY A 97 -9.74 -6.82 8.88
N ASN A 98 -10.36 -7.82 9.51
CA ASN A 98 -9.66 -8.93 10.18
C ASN A 98 -9.46 -10.12 9.22
N ALA A 99 -9.08 -11.29 9.75
CA ALA A 99 -8.84 -12.49 8.94
C ALA A 99 -10.07 -13.03 8.17
N SER A 100 -11.28 -12.61 8.52
CA SER A 100 -12.52 -12.99 7.82
C SER A 100 -12.96 -11.95 6.78
N ALA A 101 -12.25 -10.83 6.67
CA ALA A 101 -12.59 -9.80 5.70
C ALA A 101 -12.33 -10.27 4.27
N THR A 102 -13.19 -9.84 3.36
CA THR A 102 -13.09 -10.07 1.93
C THR A 102 -12.87 -8.74 1.21
N TYR A 103 -12.46 -8.81 -0.06
CA TYR A 103 -12.38 -7.64 -0.94
C TYR A 103 -13.65 -6.79 -0.88
N ASP A 104 -14.82 -7.43 -0.95
CA ASP A 104 -16.09 -6.72 -0.97
C ASP A 104 -16.38 -6.00 0.34
N THR A 105 -15.97 -6.53 1.49
CA THR A 105 -16.20 -5.91 2.81
C THR A 105 -15.32 -4.71 3.12
N VAL A 106 -14.26 -4.47 2.34
CA VAL A 106 -13.30 -3.39 2.62
C VAL A 106 -13.12 -2.41 1.45
N LYS A 107 -13.66 -2.72 0.26
CA LYS A 107 -13.55 -1.81 -0.90
C LYS A 107 -14.32 -0.51 -0.63
N PRO A 108 -13.79 0.66 -1.03
CA PRO A 108 -14.49 1.94 -0.92
C PRO A 108 -15.82 1.96 -1.68
N GLY A 109 -16.70 2.91 -1.33
CA GLY A 109 -18.01 3.04 -1.97
C GLY A 109 -19.03 1.97 -1.58
N GLN A 110 -18.89 1.37 -0.40
CA GLN A 110 -20.01 0.62 0.20
C GLN A 110 -21.17 1.60 0.45
N ALA A 111 -22.35 1.33 -0.11
CA ALA A 111 -23.54 2.11 0.19
C ALA A 111 -23.87 1.99 1.68
N ASN A 112 -24.05 3.13 2.34
CA ASN A 112 -24.63 3.19 3.70
C ASN A 112 -26.05 2.63 3.71
#